data_AF-A0A4X2L4P6-F1
#
_entry.id   AF-A0A4X2L4P6-F1
#
_cell.length_a   1.000
_cell.length_b   1.000
_cell.length_c   1.000
_cell.angle_alpha   90.00
_cell.angle_beta   90.00
_cell.angle_gamma   90.00
#
_symmetry.space_group_name_H-M   'P 1'
#
loop_
_entity.id
_entity.type
_entity.pdbx_description
1 polymer ?
#
loop_
_entity_poly.entity_id
_entity_poly.type
_entity_poly.pdbx_seq_one_letter_code
_entity_poly.pdbx_strand_id
1 'polypeptide(L)'
;MQVVAIIILLFFCKTAEFRKTNLGSSRSKAHNGRTNNGRRASSTVKRYAPGLPCDVYTYLHEKYLDCQERKLVYTLPGWPEDLLHMLLARNRIRVLKNNMFSKFKKLKSLDLQQNDISKIESEAFFGLNRLTTLLLQHNQLKVLTEEVFIYTPLLSYLRLYDNPWHCTCEMDTLISMLQIPRNRNLGNYAKCESPRELKNQKLKQIKSEQLCNEDEKEQLVPKTQVSGRPTVVKPEADSSLCHIYVFPIQTLDCKRKELRKIPSNIPPDIIKLDLSNNKINQLQPKVFEDIHELRKLNLSSNGIEFIDPAAFSGLTNLEELDLSNNSLQNFDYGVLEDLYFLKILWLKENPWRCDYNIHYLYYWLKHHYNVHYNGLECRTPEEYKGWLVGKYVRSYYEECPKDKLPSYPDPTDQDAEDDAWEKIHRDHMAKKQSVRITIVG
;
A
#
# COMPACT_ATOMS: atom_id res chain seq x y z
N MET A 1 -15.13 33.84 34.78
CA MET A 1 -14.65 33.45 36.12
C MET A 1 -14.48 31.93 36.12
N GLN A 2 -13.38 31.46 35.53
CA GLN A 2 -12.33 30.66 36.20
C GLN A 2 -12.83 29.25 36.54
N VAL A 3 -12.61 28.23 35.69
CA VAL A 3 -11.35 27.49 35.44
C VAL A 3 -10.58 27.24 36.74
N VAL A 4 -10.38 25.95 37.05
CA VAL A 4 -9.55 25.29 38.08
C VAL A 4 -10.41 24.44 39.03
N ALA A 5 -10.82 23.25 38.56
CA ALA A 5 -11.31 22.16 39.43
C ALA A 5 -11.33 20.77 38.74
N ILE A 6 -10.44 20.46 37.78
CA ILE A 6 -10.44 19.14 37.09
C ILE A 6 -9.01 18.59 36.88
N ILE A 7 -8.18 18.56 37.94
CA ILE A 7 -6.86 17.86 37.89
C ILE A 7 -6.56 16.96 39.12
N ILE A 8 -7.43 16.87 40.15
CA ILE A 8 -7.08 16.10 41.37
C ILE A 8 -8.12 15.03 41.71
N LEU A 9 -8.52 14.21 40.73
CA LEU A 9 -9.44 13.07 40.96
C LEU A 9 -9.12 11.82 40.11
N LEU A 10 -7.85 11.57 39.79
CA LEU A 10 -7.40 10.29 39.19
C LEU A 10 -6.07 9.78 39.75
N PHE A 11 -5.87 9.95 41.05
CA PHE A 11 -4.91 9.17 41.82
C PHE A 11 -5.63 8.77 43.11
N PHE A 12 -6.12 7.53 43.18
CA PHE A 12 -6.12 6.64 44.36
C PHE A 12 -7.15 5.51 44.17
N CYS A 13 -6.64 4.28 44.29
CA CYS A 13 -7.38 3.01 44.49
C CYS A 13 -8.13 2.44 43.27
N LYS A 14 -8.05 1.16 42.90
CA LYS A 14 -7.55 -0.06 43.57
C LYS A 14 -7.34 -1.13 42.49
N THR A 15 -6.23 -1.85 42.58
CA THR A 15 -6.02 -3.14 41.91
C THR A 15 -6.93 -4.19 42.52
N ALA A 16 -7.87 -4.72 41.73
CA ALA A 16 -8.67 -5.88 42.08
C ALA A 16 -8.12 -7.11 41.35
N GLU A 17 -7.60 -8.07 42.13
CA GLU A 17 -7.18 -9.39 41.70
C GLU A 17 -8.41 -10.23 41.29
N PHE A 18 -8.38 -10.81 40.09
CA PHE A 18 -9.38 -11.80 39.68
C PHE A 18 -8.86 -13.22 39.90
N ARG A 19 -9.60 -13.95 40.73
CA ARG A 19 -9.44 -15.37 41.10
C ARG A 19 -9.46 -16.28 39.85
N LYS A 20 -8.45 -17.13 39.71
CA LYS A 20 -8.51 -18.35 38.89
C LYS A 20 -9.11 -19.49 39.71
N THR A 21 -10.16 -20.09 39.17
CA THR A 21 -10.77 -21.33 39.65
C THR A 21 -9.90 -22.52 39.26
N ASN A 22 -9.45 -23.29 40.25
CA ASN A 22 -8.82 -24.60 40.06
C ASN A 22 -9.91 -25.68 40.08
N LEU A 23 -10.04 -26.42 38.99
CA LEU A 23 -10.59 -27.78 39.00
C LEU A 23 -9.40 -28.74 39.18
N GLY A 24 -9.43 -29.50 40.27
CA GLY A 24 -8.45 -30.55 40.53
C GLY A 24 -8.73 -31.81 39.71
N SER A 25 -7.69 -32.60 39.46
CA SER A 25 -7.75 -34.03 39.73
C SER A 25 -6.36 -34.69 39.66
N SER A 26 -6.11 -35.43 40.73
CA SER A 26 -5.29 -36.63 40.87
C SER A 26 -3.76 -36.59 40.85
N ARG A 27 -3.24 -37.02 42.01
CA ARG A 27 -1.89 -37.44 42.35
C ARG A 27 -1.61 -38.84 41.77
N SER A 28 -0.36 -39.09 41.38
CA SER A 28 0.35 -40.30 41.83
C SER A 28 1.86 -40.02 41.93
N LYS A 29 2.43 -40.43 43.08
CA LYS A 29 3.85 -40.38 43.44
C LYS A 29 4.42 -41.79 43.33
N ALA A 30 5.66 -41.92 42.84
CA ALA A 30 6.69 -42.88 43.29
C ALA A 30 8.03 -42.51 42.61
N HIS A 31 9.05 -42.04 43.35
CA HIS A 31 10.27 -42.78 43.80
C HIS A 31 10.97 -43.58 42.67
N ASN A 32 12.29 -43.53 42.42
CA ASN A 32 13.49 -43.24 43.22
C ASN A 32 14.71 -43.12 42.26
N GLY A 33 15.80 -42.43 42.63
CA GLY A 33 17.12 -42.66 41.99
C GLY A 33 18.11 -41.49 41.87
N ARG A 34 18.98 -41.34 42.89
CA ARG A 34 20.35 -40.74 42.87
C ARG A 34 21.18 -41.30 41.69
N THR A 35 22.20 -40.71 41.05
CA THR A 35 23.24 -39.68 41.32
C THR A 35 23.97 -39.41 39.98
N ASN A 36 24.38 -38.18 39.66
CA ASN A 36 25.81 -37.83 39.47
C ASN A 36 26.02 -36.39 38.94
N ASN A 37 27.02 -35.75 39.55
CA ASN A 37 27.57 -34.44 39.24
C ASN A 37 28.26 -34.43 37.86
N GLY A 38 27.91 -33.45 37.03
CA GLY A 38 28.65 -33.10 35.82
C GLY A 38 28.46 -31.62 35.52
N ARG A 39 29.40 -30.80 35.96
CA ARG A 39 29.46 -29.35 35.75
C ARG A 39 29.27 -29.01 34.25
N ARG A 40 28.15 -28.37 33.91
CA ARG A 40 28.03 -27.60 32.66
C ARG A 40 27.72 -26.16 33.01
N ALA A 41 28.60 -25.29 32.54
CA ALA A 41 28.52 -23.85 32.68
C ALA A 41 27.12 -23.35 32.27
N SER A 42 26.54 -22.56 33.18
CA SER A 42 25.34 -21.79 32.95
C SER A 42 25.62 -20.71 31.90
N SER A 43 25.21 -20.95 30.64
CA SER A 43 24.92 -19.85 29.72
C SER A 43 23.41 -19.62 29.70
N THR A 44 23.00 -18.63 30.47
CA THR A 44 21.63 -18.17 30.58
C THR A 44 21.23 -17.51 29.25
N VAL A 45 20.41 -18.22 28.46
CA VAL A 45 19.25 -17.71 27.72
C VAL A 45 19.49 -16.60 26.68
N LYS A 46 19.38 -16.97 25.40
CA LYS A 46 18.59 -16.20 24.42
C LYS A 46 17.41 -17.07 23.98
N ARG A 47 16.36 -17.09 24.80
CA ARG A 47 15.04 -17.57 24.37
C ARG A 47 14.59 -16.63 23.26
N TYR A 48 14.60 -17.13 22.03
CA TYR A 48 13.88 -16.54 20.93
C TYR A 48 12.46 -16.24 21.43
N ALA A 49 12.10 -14.96 21.47
CA ALA A 49 10.70 -14.59 21.54
C ALA A 49 10.03 -15.19 20.30
N PRO A 50 8.87 -15.88 20.42
CA PRO A 50 8.15 -16.37 19.26
C PRO A 50 7.51 -15.16 18.59
N GLY A 51 8.31 -14.44 17.79
CA GLY A 51 7.77 -13.60 16.73
C GLY A 51 6.94 -14.49 15.83
N LEU A 52 5.76 -14.00 15.40
CA LEU A 52 4.90 -14.77 14.52
C LEU A 52 5.75 -15.35 13.36
N PRO A 53 5.65 -16.65 13.06
CA PRO A 53 6.45 -17.28 12.01
C PRO A 53 6.14 -16.62 10.67
N CYS A 54 7.18 -16.37 9.86
CA CYS A 54 6.96 -15.87 8.50
C CYS A 54 6.05 -16.81 7.71
N ASP A 55 5.22 -16.24 6.85
CA ASP A 55 4.26 -16.99 6.05
C ASP A 55 4.92 -17.44 4.75
N VAL A 56 4.75 -18.71 4.40
CA VAL A 56 5.23 -19.27 3.14
C VAL A 56 4.02 -19.66 2.32
N TYR A 57 3.89 -19.10 1.12
CA TYR A 57 2.77 -19.37 0.22
C TYR A 57 3.22 -19.44 -1.24
N THR A 58 2.35 -19.96 -2.09
CA THR A 58 2.56 -20.04 -3.54
C THR A 58 1.55 -19.15 -4.24
N TYR A 59 2.00 -18.34 -5.19
CA TYR A 59 1.14 -17.54 -6.06
C TYR A 59 1.63 -17.70 -7.50
N LEU A 60 0.75 -18.10 -8.41
CA LEU A 60 1.08 -18.39 -9.83
C LEU A 60 2.30 -19.32 -9.98
N HIS A 61 2.36 -20.39 -9.19
CA HIS A 61 3.46 -21.36 -9.14
C HIS A 61 4.81 -20.79 -8.67
N GLU A 62 4.84 -19.58 -8.12
CA GLU A 62 6.03 -19.00 -7.52
C GLU A 62 5.94 -19.00 -5.99
N LYS A 63 7.03 -19.37 -5.33
CA LYS A 63 7.08 -19.51 -3.88
C LYS A 63 7.56 -18.23 -3.20
N TYR A 64 6.76 -17.74 -2.27
CA TYR A 64 6.95 -16.50 -1.51
C TYR A 64 7.25 -16.81 -0.05
N LEU A 65 8.13 -16.01 0.53
CA LEU A 65 8.31 -15.89 1.98
C LEU A 65 7.91 -14.48 2.40
N ASP A 66 6.83 -14.34 3.15
CA ASP A 66 6.37 -13.08 3.73
C ASP A 66 6.76 -12.98 5.20
N CYS A 67 7.76 -12.15 5.47
CA CYS A 67 8.24 -11.82 6.80
C CYS A 67 8.05 -10.33 7.10
N GLN A 68 7.07 -9.66 6.50
CA GLN A 68 6.89 -8.23 6.69
C GLN A 68 6.41 -7.91 8.10
N GLU A 69 6.88 -6.78 8.64
CA GLU A 69 6.46 -6.26 9.97
C GLU A 69 6.78 -7.19 11.16
N ARG A 70 7.75 -8.10 11.02
CA ARG A 70 8.11 -9.09 12.06
C ARG A 70 9.22 -8.64 13.01
N LYS A 71 9.66 -7.38 12.91
CA LYS A 71 10.76 -6.79 13.72
C LYS A 71 12.08 -7.56 13.61
N LEU A 72 12.32 -8.22 12.49
CA LEU A 72 13.53 -9.01 12.24
C LEU A 72 14.77 -8.13 12.19
N VAL A 73 15.89 -8.63 12.71
CA VAL A 73 17.19 -7.95 12.65
C VAL A 73 18.16 -8.71 11.72
N TYR A 74 17.86 -9.97 11.40
CA TYR A 74 18.65 -10.87 10.54
C TYR A 74 17.74 -11.96 9.93
N THR A 75 18.24 -12.69 8.94
CA THR A 75 17.54 -13.83 8.30
C THR A 75 17.59 -15.08 9.18
N LEU A 76 16.54 -15.90 9.17
CA LEU A 76 16.49 -17.13 9.99
C LEU A 76 16.98 -18.35 9.21
N PRO A 77 17.70 -19.31 9.84
CA PRO A 77 18.35 -20.42 9.16
C PRO A 77 17.38 -21.52 8.64
N GLY A 78 16.11 -21.50 9.03
CA GLY A 78 15.12 -22.53 8.72
C GLY A 78 14.20 -22.21 7.54
N TRP A 79 14.48 -21.18 6.76
CA TRP A 79 13.65 -20.81 5.61
C TRP A 79 13.89 -21.75 4.41
N PRO A 80 12.86 -22.04 3.59
CA PRO A 80 13.01 -22.90 2.42
C PRO A 80 14.01 -22.34 1.39
N GLU A 81 14.83 -23.19 0.78
CA GLU A 81 15.87 -22.75 -0.19
C GLU A 81 15.30 -22.55 -1.61
N ASP A 82 14.11 -23.08 -1.89
CA ASP A 82 13.41 -23.00 -3.18
C ASP A 82 12.55 -21.75 -3.36
N LEU A 83 12.71 -20.74 -2.49
CA LEU A 83 12.02 -19.46 -2.57
C LEU A 83 12.41 -18.69 -3.84
N LEU A 84 11.39 -18.11 -4.49
CA LEU A 84 11.57 -17.19 -5.62
C LEU A 84 11.44 -15.73 -5.19
N HIS A 85 10.65 -15.45 -4.15
CA HIS A 85 10.41 -14.09 -3.68
C HIS A 85 10.50 -14.03 -2.16
N MET A 86 11.24 -13.04 -1.65
CA MET A 86 11.47 -12.87 -0.23
C MET A 86 11.09 -11.45 0.20
N LEU A 87 10.03 -11.34 0.99
CA LEU A 87 9.45 -10.07 1.46
C LEU A 87 9.91 -9.80 2.90
N LEU A 88 10.95 -8.98 3.06
CA LEU A 88 11.53 -8.61 4.37
C LEU A 88 11.29 -7.13 4.70
N ALA A 89 10.34 -6.48 4.04
CA ALA A 89 10.04 -5.08 4.30
C ALA A 89 9.60 -4.83 5.75
N ARG A 90 9.76 -3.58 6.22
CA ARG A 90 9.27 -3.13 7.54
C ARG A 90 9.83 -3.93 8.72
N ASN A 91 11.11 -4.28 8.63
CA ASN A 91 11.84 -4.93 9.71
C ASN A 91 12.87 -3.97 10.31
N ARG A 92 13.81 -4.48 11.10
CA ARG A 92 14.87 -3.73 11.81
C ARG A 92 16.26 -4.20 11.40
N ILE A 93 16.40 -4.64 10.14
CA ILE A 93 17.68 -5.08 9.60
C ILE A 93 18.56 -3.85 9.42
N ARG A 94 19.78 -3.88 9.97
CA ARG A 94 20.73 -2.75 9.94
C ARG A 94 21.91 -2.94 9.01
N VAL A 95 22.36 -4.18 8.89
CA VAL A 95 23.55 -4.53 8.11
C VAL A 95 23.25 -5.79 7.31
N LEU A 96 23.47 -5.73 6.00
CA LEU A 96 23.48 -6.91 5.15
C LEU A 96 24.89 -7.49 5.15
N LYS A 97 25.03 -8.65 5.78
CA LYS A 97 26.33 -9.32 5.92
C LYS A 97 26.68 -10.16 4.69
N ASN A 98 27.98 -10.39 4.48
CA ASN A 98 28.46 -11.30 3.45
C ASN A 98 27.74 -12.65 3.52
N ASN A 99 27.34 -13.17 2.36
CA ASN A 99 26.70 -14.47 2.20
C ASN A 99 25.35 -14.65 2.91
N MET A 100 24.73 -13.56 3.39
CA MET A 100 23.46 -13.58 4.13
C MET A 100 22.30 -14.26 3.39
N PHE A 101 22.31 -14.19 2.05
CA PHE A 101 21.28 -14.79 1.19
C PHE A 101 21.79 -15.93 0.30
N SER A 102 23.03 -16.40 0.53
CA SER A 102 23.73 -17.34 -0.36
C SER A 102 23.04 -18.70 -0.58
N LYS A 103 22.16 -19.09 0.33
CA LYS A 103 21.33 -20.30 0.21
C LYS A 103 20.19 -20.15 -0.80
N PHE A 104 19.68 -18.95 -1.01
CA PHE A 104 18.48 -18.69 -1.82
C PHE A 104 18.84 -18.47 -3.30
N LYS A 105 19.50 -19.45 -3.93
CA LYS A 105 20.05 -19.33 -5.29
C LYS A 105 19.00 -19.15 -6.40
N LYS A 106 17.74 -19.50 -6.11
CA LYS A 106 16.61 -19.37 -7.04
C LYS A 106 15.88 -18.03 -6.91
N LEU A 107 16.27 -17.19 -5.95
CA LEU A 107 15.58 -15.96 -5.62
C LEU A 107 15.58 -15.00 -6.83
N LYS A 108 14.38 -14.59 -7.24
CA LYS A 108 14.11 -13.61 -8.29
C LYS A 108 13.87 -12.22 -7.71
N SER A 109 13.22 -12.14 -6.55
CA SER A 109 12.91 -10.88 -5.86
C SER A 109 13.33 -10.88 -4.40
N LEU A 110 13.94 -9.77 -3.98
CA LEU A 110 14.30 -9.48 -2.60
C LEU A 110 13.80 -8.08 -2.21
N ASP A 111 12.83 -8.04 -1.31
CA ASP A 111 12.31 -6.80 -0.75
C ASP A 111 12.92 -6.54 0.63
N LEU A 112 13.72 -5.47 0.72
CA LEU A 112 14.39 -5.01 1.93
C LEU A 112 14.00 -3.56 2.28
N GLN A 113 12.93 -3.03 1.69
CA GLN A 113 12.53 -1.64 1.91
C GLN A 113 12.06 -1.38 3.35
N GLN A 114 12.07 -0.10 3.76
CA GLN A 114 11.56 0.31 5.08
C GLN A 114 12.21 -0.49 6.24
N ASN A 115 13.52 -0.70 6.16
CA ASN A 115 14.36 -1.25 7.22
C ASN A 115 15.29 -0.15 7.78
N ASP A 116 16.24 -0.53 8.63
CA ASP A 116 17.25 0.37 9.19
C ASP A 116 18.62 0.17 8.50
N ILE A 117 18.66 -0.27 7.23
CA ILE A 117 19.91 -0.73 6.60
C ILE A 117 20.83 0.46 6.37
N SER A 118 21.96 0.48 7.06
CA SER A 118 22.97 1.53 6.95
C SER A 118 24.26 1.06 6.27
N LYS A 119 24.45 -0.25 6.12
CA LYS A 119 25.64 -0.84 5.51
C LYS A 119 25.29 -2.13 4.77
N ILE A 120 25.84 -2.28 3.57
CA ILE A 120 25.82 -3.52 2.77
C ILE A 120 27.29 -3.94 2.60
N GLU A 121 27.63 -5.14 3.05
CA GLU A 121 28.98 -5.70 2.84
C GLU A 121 29.13 -6.21 1.38
N SER A 122 30.35 -6.25 0.85
CA SER A 122 30.62 -6.46 -0.57
C SER A 122 30.04 -7.77 -1.14
N GLU A 123 29.99 -8.83 -0.34
CA GLU A 123 29.45 -10.15 -0.74
C GLU A 123 28.05 -10.42 -0.16
N ALA A 124 27.32 -9.38 0.26
CA ALA A 124 26.01 -9.57 0.90
C ALA A 124 25.01 -10.31 0.00
N PHE A 125 25.08 -10.05 -1.31
CA PHE A 125 24.22 -10.66 -2.33
C PHE A 125 24.87 -11.85 -3.05
N PHE A 126 25.99 -12.37 -2.53
CA PHE A 126 26.65 -13.54 -3.12
C PHE A 126 25.67 -14.71 -3.29
N GLY A 127 25.66 -15.31 -4.49
CA GLY A 127 24.81 -16.44 -4.84
C GLY A 127 23.42 -16.07 -5.38
N LEU A 128 23.04 -14.79 -5.41
CA LEU A 128 21.75 -14.31 -5.93
C LEU A 128 21.74 -14.12 -7.46
N ASN A 129 22.24 -15.11 -8.20
CA ASN A 129 22.48 -15.02 -9.64
C ASN A 129 21.20 -14.92 -10.49
N ARG A 130 20.04 -15.21 -9.89
CA ARG A 130 18.71 -15.16 -10.52
C ARG A 130 17.90 -13.92 -10.15
N LEU A 131 18.46 -13.04 -9.30
CA LEU A 131 17.75 -11.88 -8.79
C LEU A 131 17.52 -10.86 -9.90
N THR A 132 16.26 -10.56 -10.17
CA THR A 132 15.83 -9.54 -11.13
C THR A 132 15.36 -8.28 -10.44
N THR A 133 14.91 -8.38 -9.20
CA THR A 133 14.32 -7.26 -8.46
C THR A 133 14.88 -7.12 -7.05
N LEU A 134 15.38 -5.93 -6.73
CA LEU A 134 15.91 -5.58 -5.43
C LEU A 134 15.34 -4.24 -4.96
N LEU A 135 14.70 -4.24 -3.79
CA LEU A 135 14.07 -3.05 -3.23
C LEU A 135 14.81 -2.63 -1.97
N LEU A 136 15.44 -1.45 -2.01
CA LEU A 136 16.25 -0.90 -0.92
C LEU A 136 15.78 0.51 -0.50
N GLN A 137 14.66 1.01 -1.05
CA GLN A 137 14.12 2.32 -0.70
C GLN A 137 13.74 2.44 0.79
N HIS A 138 13.70 3.68 1.29
CA HIS A 138 13.37 3.97 2.70
C HIS A 138 14.29 3.23 3.69
N ASN A 139 15.60 3.31 3.48
CA ASN A 139 16.63 2.77 4.39
C ASN A 139 17.56 3.91 4.84
N GLN A 140 18.72 3.56 5.41
CA GLN A 140 19.71 4.50 5.96
C GLN A 140 21.03 4.45 5.19
N LEU A 141 21.00 4.07 3.91
CA LEU A 141 22.19 3.97 3.07
C LEU A 141 22.71 5.37 2.73
N LYS A 142 23.99 5.60 3.01
CA LYS A 142 24.67 6.85 2.68
C LYS A 142 25.49 6.72 1.41
N VAL A 143 26.21 5.63 1.27
CA VAL A 143 27.10 5.36 0.14
C VAL A 143 26.89 3.92 -0.30
N LEU A 144 26.94 3.69 -1.61
CA LEU A 144 26.89 2.37 -2.21
C LEU A 144 27.67 2.40 -3.54
N THR A 145 28.45 1.37 -3.80
CA THR A 145 29.26 1.20 -5.02
C THR A 145 28.61 0.18 -5.94
N GLU A 146 29.02 0.13 -7.21
CA GLU A 146 28.54 -0.91 -8.15
C GLU A 146 28.95 -2.33 -7.71
N GLU A 147 30.05 -2.48 -6.97
CA GLU A 147 30.64 -3.77 -6.58
C GLU A 147 29.67 -4.73 -5.89
N VAL A 148 28.72 -4.22 -5.10
CA VAL A 148 27.75 -5.09 -4.41
C VAL A 148 26.82 -5.81 -5.39
N PHE A 149 26.65 -5.28 -6.61
CA PHE A 149 25.73 -5.80 -7.63
C PHE A 149 26.39 -6.78 -8.60
N ILE A 150 27.70 -7.04 -8.48
CA ILE A 150 28.41 -8.02 -9.33
C ILE A 150 27.83 -9.44 -9.22
N TYR A 151 27.22 -9.74 -8.06
CA TYR A 151 26.59 -11.03 -7.77
C TYR A 151 25.12 -11.12 -8.25
N THR A 152 24.58 -10.04 -8.81
CA THR A 152 23.20 -9.94 -9.32
C THR A 152 23.17 -9.53 -10.81
N PRO A 153 23.70 -10.34 -11.74
CA PRO A 153 23.88 -9.96 -13.15
C PRO A 153 22.57 -9.84 -13.94
N LEU A 154 21.46 -10.37 -13.40
CA LEU A 154 20.12 -10.30 -14.02
C LEU A 154 19.25 -9.16 -13.45
N LEU A 155 19.82 -8.31 -12.60
CA LEU A 155 19.09 -7.24 -11.95
C LEU A 155 18.54 -6.26 -12.99
N SER A 156 17.22 -6.18 -13.09
CA SER A 156 16.50 -5.33 -14.05
C SER A 156 15.66 -4.27 -13.36
N TYR A 157 15.40 -4.41 -12.06
CA TYR A 157 14.62 -3.48 -11.27
C TYR A 157 15.27 -3.22 -9.91
N LEU A 158 15.72 -1.99 -9.69
CA LEU A 158 16.40 -1.56 -8.47
C LEU A 158 15.82 -0.25 -7.97
N ARG A 159 15.31 -0.23 -6.74
CA ARG A 159 14.79 0.98 -6.09
C ARG A 159 15.70 1.42 -4.96
N LEU A 160 16.10 2.69 -5.01
CA LEU A 160 17.09 3.31 -4.10
C LEU A 160 16.62 4.61 -3.45
N TYR A 161 15.47 5.17 -3.85
CA TYR A 161 15.01 6.46 -3.32
C TYR A 161 14.75 6.42 -1.81
N ASP A 162 14.62 7.60 -1.21
CA ASP A 162 14.45 7.77 0.25
C ASP A 162 15.51 7.04 1.08
N ASN A 163 16.76 7.15 0.63
CA ASN A 163 17.95 6.89 1.43
C ASN A 163 18.75 8.19 1.55
N PRO A 164 19.45 8.43 2.67
CA PRO A 164 20.25 9.64 2.87
C PRO A 164 21.56 9.61 2.07
N TRP A 165 21.46 9.55 0.74
CA TRP A 165 22.61 9.42 -0.16
C TRP A 165 23.59 10.60 0.00
N HIS A 166 24.84 10.26 0.28
CA HIS A 166 25.97 11.16 0.37
C HIS A 166 26.80 11.04 -0.92
N CYS A 167 26.40 11.84 -1.90
CA CYS A 167 26.92 11.84 -3.26
C CYS A 167 28.34 12.40 -3.29
N THR A 168 29.28 11.50 -3.05
CA THR A 168 30.73 11.72 -3.07
C THR A 168 31.35 10.93 -4.21
N CYS A 169 32.65 11.09 -4.44
CA CYS A 169 33.38 10.35 -5.46
C CYS A 169 33.27 8.82 -5.32
N GLU A 170 33.05 8.29 -4.10
CA GLU A 170 32.81 6.86 -3.88
C GLU A 170 31.56 6.32 -4.60
N MET A 171 30.56 7.18 -4.86
CA MET A 171 29.33 6.80 -5.54
C MET A 171 29.40 6.88 -7.07
N ASP A 172 30.54 7.30 -7.64
CA ASP A 172 30.71 7.48 -9.09
C ASP A 172 30.40 6.21 -9.89
N THR A 173 30.90 5.06 -9.45
CA THR A 173 30.65 3.76 -10.10
C THR A 173 29.17 3.40 -10.12
N LEU A 174 28.47 3.59 -8.99
CA LEU A 174 27.03 3.36 -8.92
C LEU A 174 26.28 4.31 -9.85
N ILE A 175 26.58 5.60 -9.79
CA ILE A 175 25.88 6.62 -10.58
C ILE A 175 26.07 6.37 -12.09
N SER A 176 27.30 6.05 -12.50
CA SER A 176 27.63 5.66 -13.88
C SER A 176 26.85 4.41 -14.31
N MET A 177 26.78 3.38 -13.46
CA MET A 177 25.99 2.17 -13.72
C MET A 177 24.49 2.49 -13.90
N LEU A 178 23.93 3.40 -13.09
CA LEU A 178 22.52 3.80 -13.20
C LEU A 178 22.20 4.60 -14.48
N GLN A 179 23.20 5.22 -15.11
CA GLN A 179 23.05 6.02 -16.33
C GLN A 179 23.11 5.20 -17.62
N ILE A 180 23.58 3.95 -17.55
CA ILE A 180 23.65 3.05 -18.71
C ILE A 180 22.23 2.90 -19.32
N PRO A 181 22.04 3.08 -20.65
CA PRO A 181 20.71 3.01 -21.27
C PRO A 181 19.97 1.68 -21.09
N ARG A 182 20.67 0.58 -20.82
CA ARG A 182 20.08 -0.72 -20.48
C ARG A 182 19.49 -0.75 -19.06
N ASN A 183 19.96 0.12 -18.17
CA ASN A 183 19.59 0.24 -16.76
C ASN A 183 18.50 1.30 -16.51
N ARG A 184 17.62 1.54 -17.49
CA ARG A 184 16.53 2.54 -17.41
C ARG A 184 15.65 2.40 -16.16
N ASN A 185 15.47 1.18 -15.66
CA ASN A 185 14.62 0.88 -14.51
C ASN A 185 15.38 0.81 -13.18
N LEU A 186 16.68 1.11 -13.16
CA LEU A 186 17.49 1.13 -11.94
C LEU A 186 17.58 2.55 -11.39
N GLY A 187 17.43 2.69 -10.07
CA GLY A 187 17.70 3.92 -9.32
C GLY A 187 16.75 5.09 -9.61
N ASN A 188 15.57 4.83 -10.17
CA ASN A 188 14.60 5.88 -10.47
C ASN A 188 14.19 6.62 -9.19
N TYR A 189 14.07 7.94 -9.29
CA TYR A 189 13.71 8.88 -8.21
C TYR A 189 14.70 9.01 -7.05
N ALA A 190 15.82 8.27 -7.05
CA ALA A 190 16.85 8.45 -6.03
C ALA A 190 17.52 9.83 -6.17
N LYS A 191 17.70 10.51 -5.04
CA LYS A 191 18.26 11.87 -4.95
C LYS A 191 19.34 11.95 -3.88
N CYS A 192 20.28 12.86 -4.03
CA CYS A 192 21.26 13.15 -2.98
C CYS A 192 20.62 13.88 -1.80
N GLU A 193 21.03 13.53 -0.59
CA GLU A 193 20.75 14.31 0.62
C GLU A 193 21.93 15.23 0.97
N SER A 194 23.15 14.82 0.60
CA SER A 194 24.40 15.56 0.78
C SER A 194 25.37 15.25 -0.38
N PRO A 195 26.37 16.11 -0.66
CA PRO A 195 26.66 17.41 -0.03
C PRO A 195 25.61 18.47 -0.42
N ARG A 196 25.71 19.69 0.14
CA ARG A 196 24.64 20.71 0.01
C ARG A 196 24.41 21.13 -1.44
N GLU A 197 25.48 21.11 -2.23
CA GLU A 197 25.55 21.53 -3.62
C GLU A 197 24.75 20.58 -4.54
N LEU A 198 24.70 19.29 -4.19
CA LEU A 198 24.00 18.24 -4.96
C LEU A 198 22.66 17.86 -4.33
N LYS A 199 22.27 18.48 -3.21
CA LYS A 199 21.06 18.11 -2.47
C LYS A 199 19.83 18.18 -3.38
N ASN A 200 18.97 17.16 -3.30
CA ASN A 200 17.78 16.94 -4.12
C ASN A 200 18.02 16.67 -5.62
N GLN A 201 19.27 16.66 -6.10
CA GLN A 201 19.58 16.28 -7.47
C GLN A 201 19.40 14.77 -7.65
N LYS A 202 18.77 14.35 -8.76
CA LYS A 202 18.54 12.93 -9.06
C LYS A 202 19.87 12.25 -9.37
N LEU A 203 20.13 11.07 -8.83
CA LEU A 203 21.39 10.33 -9.03
C LEU A 203 21.73 10.14 -10.52
N LYS A 204 20.73 9.80 -11.34
CA LYS A 204 20.89 9.58 -12.80
C LYS A 204 21.22 10.85 -13.60
N GLN A 205 21.20 12.02 -12.98
CA GLN A 205 21.45 13.31 -13.64
C GLN A 205 22.76 13.96 -13.19
N ILE A 206 23.51 13.30 -12.29
CA ILE A 206 24.77 13.83 -11.76
C ILE A 206 25.91 13.34 -12.64
N LYS A 207 26.77 14.25 -13.09
CA LYS A 207 27.96 13.86 -13.87
C LYS A 207 29.12 13.52 -12.93
N SER A 208 30.03 12.67 -13.40
CA SER A 208 31.21 12.23 -12.63
C SER A 208 32.08 13.39 -12.16
N GLU A 209 32.22 14.46 -12.96
CA GLU A 209 33.01 15.64 -12.59
C GLU A 209 32.40 16.45 -11.44
N GLN A 210 31.10 16.26 -11.16
CA GLN A 210 30.43 16.91 -10.02
C GLN A 210 30.61 16.12 -8.72
N LEU A 211 30.99 14.84 -8.80
CA LEU A 211 31.22 13.97 -7.65
C LEU A 211 32.69 13.94 -7.23
N CYS A 212 33.58 13.97 -8.23
CA CYS A 212 35.02 13.92 -8.06
C CYS A 212 35.61 15.21 -8.61
N ASN A 213 35.93 16.17 -7.75
CA ASN A 213 36.84 17.25 -8.12
C ASN A 213 38.25 16.66 -8.17
N GLU A 214 39.01 16.91 -9.24
CA GLU A 214 40.38 16.40 -9.42
C GLU A 214 41.39 16.90 -8.36
N ASP A 215 40.99 17.78 -7.43
CA ASP A 215 41.87 18.44 -6.48
C ASP A 215 41.78 17.94 -5.01
N GLU A 216 41.11 16.83 -4.70
CA GLU A 216 41.06 16.30 -3.32
C GLU A 216 41.52 14.84 -3.19
N LYS A 217 42.82 14.61 -3.49
CA LYS A 217 43.61 13.60 -2.78
C LYS A 217 44.49 14.33 -1.77
N GLU A 218 44.35 13.97 -0.50
CA GLU A 218 45.03 14.51 0.69
C GLU A 218 44.42 15.77 1.30
N GLN A 219 43.56 15.60 2.30
CA GLN A 219 43.85 16.04 3.68
C GLN A 219 42.75 15.63 4.66
N LEU A 220 43.13 14.79 5.63
CA LEU A 220 42.44 14.69 6.92
C LEU A 220 42.75 15.97 7.74
N VAL A 221 41.71 16.58 8.34
CA VAL A 221 41.63 17.19 9.70
C VAL A 221 40.59 18.35 9.72
N PRO A 222 39.83 18.55 10.81
CA PRO A 222 38.48 19.13 10.79
C PRO A 222 38.42 20.59 11.23
N LYS A 223 37.43 21.36 10.74
CA LYS A 223 37.01 22.63 11.37
C LYS A 223 35.49 22.83 11.39
N THR A 224 34.99 22.78 12.63
CA THR A 224 33.99 23.62 13.30
C THR A 224 32.73 24.15 12.59
N GLN A 225 31.63 23.82 13.26
CA GLN A 225 30.24 24.25 13.20
C GLN A 225 30.00 25.74 12.86
N VAL A 226 28.94 25.96 12.06
CA VAL A 226 27.97 27.03 12.33
C VAL A 226 26.58 26.41 12.37
N SER A 227 25.90 26.63 13.50
CA SER A 227 24.56 26.18 13.80
C SER A 227 23.51 27.01 13.07
N GLY A 228 22.52 26.33 12.50
CA GLY A 228 21.24 26.91 12.15
C GLY A 228 20.21 25.79 12.05
N ARG A 229 19.22 25.77 12.95
CA ARG A 229 18.05 24.89 12.92
C ARG A 229 16.82 25.80 13.11
N PRO A 230 15.64 25.42 12.62
CA PRO A 230 15.27 25.24 11.21
C PRO A 230 13.99 26.04 10.87
N THR A 231 13.70 26.29 9.60
CA THR A 231 12.31 26.42 9.14
C THR A 231 11.89 25.11 8.51
N VAL A 232 11.14 24.32 9.27
CA VAL A 232 10.46 23.11 8.78
C VAL A 232 9.28 23.56 7.92
N VAL A 233 9.47 23.64 6.61
CA VAL A 233 8.33 23.56 5.69
C VAL A 233 7.99 22.08 5.55
N LYS A 234 6.89 21.65 6.15
CA LYS A 234 6.34 20.31 5.93
C LYS A 234 5.93 20.20 4.45
N PRO A 235 6.39 19.21 3.68
CA PRO A 235 5.77 18.90 2.40
C PRO A 235 4.35 18.39 2.66
N GLU A 236 3.36 19.05 2.08
CA GLU A 236 1.98 18.58 2.08
C GLU A 236 1.89 17.32 1.23
N ALA A 237 1.52 16.19 1.86
CA ALA A 237 1.21 14.89 1.24
C ALA A 237 2.26 14.35 0.25
N ASP A 238 3.40 13.91 0.76
CA ASP A 238 4.41 13.15 0.02
C ASP A 238 4.08 11.64 0.06
N SER A 239 4.15 10.93 -1.07
CA SER A 239 3.92 9.47 -1.16
C SER A 239 4.95 8.66 -0.36
N SER A 240 6.00 9.30 0.17
CA SER A 240 6.97 8.73 1.10
C SER A 240 6.36 8.15 2.39
N LEU A 241 5.11 8.50 2.73
CA LEU A 241 4.36 7.92 3.86
C LEU A 241 3.73 6.55 3.54
N CYS A 242 3.63 6.21 2.26
CA CYS A 242 3.00 5.00 1.77
C CYS A 242 4.01 3.86 1.60
N HIS A 243 3.53 2.65 1.36
CA HIS A 243 4.36 1.49 1.09
C HIS A 243 4.13 1.00 -0.32
N ILE A 244 5.18 0.56 -1.00
CA ILE A 244 5.02 0.00 -2.34
C ILE A 244 5.39 -1.47 -2.32
N TYR A 245 4.38 -2.34 -2.39
CA TYR A 245 4.58 -3.76 -2.65
C TYR A 245 4.82 -3.89 -4.16
N VAL A 246 6.00 -4.38 -4.56
CA VAL A 246 6.25 -4.64 -6.00
C VAL A 246 5.71 -6.02 -6.41
N PHE A 247 5.50 -6.91 -5.44
CA PHE A 247 5.03 -8.27 -5.65
C PHE A 247 3.85 -8.64 -4.74
N PRO A 248 2.97 -9.57 -5.17
CA PRO A 248 2.89 -10.15 -6.52
C PRO A 248 2.36 -9.13 -7.56
N ILE A 249 1.77 -8.03 -7.09
CA ILE A 249 1.19 -6.97 -7.92
C ILE A 249 1.72 -5.64 -7.39
N GLN A 250 2.18 -4.76 -8.28
CA GLN A 250 2.63 -3.41 -7.92
C GLN A 250 1.49 -2.63 -7.23
N THR A 251 1.61 -2.49 -5.92
CA THR A 251 0.59 -1.92 -5.03
C THR A 251 1.18 -0.80 -4.21
N LEU A 252 0.64 0.41 -4.34
CA LEU A 252 0.92 1.51 -3.44
C LEU A 252 -0.13 1.52 -2.32
N ASP A 253 0.27 1.16 -1.11
CA ASP A 253 -0.54 1.12 0.10
C ASP A 253 -0.28 2.36 0.97
N CYS A 254 -1.25 3.27 0.92
CA CYS A 254 -1.33 4.51 1.67
C CYS A 254 -2.42 4.44 2.76
N LYS A 255 -2.84 3.24 3.19
CA LYS A 255 -3.94 3.07 4.14
C LYS A 255 -3.62 3.63 5.53
N ARG A 256 -4.59 4.31 6.15
CA ARG A 256 -4.50 4.85 7.53
C ARG A 256 -3.27 5.74 7.75
N LYS A 257 -3.02 6.68 6.83
CA LYS A 257 -1.90 7.63 6.87
C LYS A 257 -2.32 9.06 7.20
N GLU A 258 -3.59 9.25 7.55
CA GLU A 258 -4.20 10.57 7.83
C GLU A 258 -4.06 11.58 6.68
N LEU A 259 -3.97 11.08 5.44
CA LEU A 259 -3.82 11.92 4.26
C LEU A 259 -5.07 12.77 4.04
N ARG A 260 -4.88 14.05 3.71
CA ARG A 260 -5.97 14.98 3.36
C ARG A 260 -6.11 15.21 1.86
N LYS A 261 -5.05 14.88 1.11
CA LYS A 261 -4.94 15.00 -0.34
C LYS A 261 -4.28 13.74 -0.87
N ILE A 262 -4.52 13.44 -2.14
CA ILE A 262 -3.79 12.38 -2.85
C ILE A 262 -2.33 12.83 -3.04
N PRO A 263 -1.34 11.97 -2.79
CA PRO A 263 0.07 12.30 -3.03
C PRO A 263 0.36 12.60 -4.51
N SER A 264 1.20 13.58 -4.80
CA SER A 264 1.51 14.00 -6.19
C SER A 264 2.59 13.17 -6.87
N ASN A 265 3.29 12.30 -6.14
CA ASN A 265 4.42 11.50 -6.62
C ASN A 265 4.10 10.00 -6.56
N ILE A 266 3.00 9.60 -7.17
CA ILE A 266 2.62 8.20 -7.32
C ILE A 266 3.39 7.62 -8.52
N PRO A 267 4.05 6.45 -8.40
CA PRO A 267 4.72 5.82 -9.54
C PRO A 267 3.73 5.47 -10.66
N PRO A 268 4.03 5.75 -11.94
CA PRO A 268 3.09 5.57 -13.05
C PRO A 268 2.79 4.09 -13.37
N ASP A 269 3.64 3.16 -12.90
CA ASP A 269 3.56 1.72 -13.16
C ASP A 269 2.78 0.93 -12.08
N ILE A 270 2.07 1.63 -11.18
CA ILE A 270 1.27 0.94 -10.15
C ILE A 270 0.00 0.34 -10.73
N ILE A 271 -0.34 -0.85 -10.26
CA ILE A 271 -1.55 -1.58 -10.68
C ILE A 271 -2.67 -1.45 -9.64
N LYS A 272 -2.31 -1.33 -8.37
CA LYS A 272 -3.25 -1.15 -7.25
C LYS A 272 -2.86 0.04 -6.38
N LEU A 273 -3.83 0.88 -6.04
CA LEU A 273 -3.68 2.01 -5.13
C LEU A 273 -4.68 1.88 -3.98
N ASP A 274 -4.19 1.77 -2.75
CA ASP A 274 -5.02 1.75 -1.55
C ASP A 274 -4.83 3.05 -0.76
N LEU A 275 -5.81 3.95 -0.85
CA LEU A 275 -5.91 5.20 -0.12
C LEU A 275 -7.00 5.13 0.98
N SER A 276 -7.44 3.93 1.36
CA SER A 276 -8.55 3.75 2.30
C SER A 276 -8.22 4.27 3.71
N ASN A 277 -9.27 4.63 4.46
CA ASN A 277 -9.16 5.07 5.85
C ASN A 277 -8.23 6.29 6.03
N ASN A 278 -8.30 7.26 5.12
CA ASN A 278 -7.64 8.57 5.25
C ASN A 278 -8.68 9.67 5.53
N LYS A 279 -8.33 10.93 5.27
CA LYS A 279 -9.17 12.13 5.52
C LYS A 279 -9.30 12.96 4.24
N ILE A 280 -9.37 12.29 3.08
CA ILE A 280 -9.48 12.92 1.77
C ILE A 280 -10.95 13.30 1.56
N ASN A 281 -11.29 14.57 1.66
CA ASN A 281 -12.68 15.04 1.60
C ASN A 281 -13.15 15.42 0.19
N GLN A 282 -12.23 15.63 -0.74
CA GLN A 282 -12.53 15.99 -2.12
C GLN A 282 -11.50 15.44 -3.09
N LEU A 283 -11.93 15.10 -4.30
CA LEU A 283 -11.04 14.73 -5.41
C LEU A 283 -10.94 15.89 -6.39
N GLN A 284 -9.71 16.34 -6.62
CA GLN A 284 -9.39 17.45 -7.53
C GLN A 284 -9.30 16.95 -8.98
N PRO A 285 -9.50 17.83 -9.98
CA PRO A 285 -9.38 17.47 -11.39
C PRO A 285 -7.98 16.91 -11.70
N LYS A 286 -7.91 15.90 -12.57
CA LYS A 286 -6.67 15.32 -13.12
C LYS A 286 -5.69 14.78 -12.08
N VAL A 287 -6.15 14.48 -10.87
CA VAL A 287 -5.28 14.02 -9.77
C VAL A 287 -4.66 12.64 -10.04
N PHE A 288 -5.20 11.88 -10.98
CA PHE A 288 -4.70 10.57 -11.41
C PHE A 288 -4.20 10.55 -12.85
N GLU A 289 -3.93 11.72 -13.45
CA GLU A 289 -3.61 11.85 -14.88
C GLU A 289 -2.39 11.01 -15.30
N ASP A 290 -1.39 10.84 -14.43
CA ASP A 290 -0.12 10.16 -14.77
C ASP A 290 -0.10 8.63 -14.52
N ILE A 291 -1.18 8.02 -13.98
CA ILE A 291 -1.18 6.61 -13.53
C ILE A 291 -2.12 5.70 -14.35
N HIS A 292 -1.91 5.70 -15.67
CA HIS A 292 -2.76 4.99 -16.65
C HIS A 292 -2.84 3.46 -16.48
N GLU A 293 -1.84 2.84 -15.84
CA GLU A 293 -1.79 1.38 -15.62
C GLU A 293 -2.63 0.93 -14.42
N LEU A 294 -3.23 1.88 -13.68
CA LEU A 294 -3.99 1.57 -12.48
C LEU A 294 -5.26 0.77 -12.82
N ARG A 295 -5.39 -0.41 -12.22
CA ARG A 295 -6.54 -1.30 -12.38
C ARG A 295 -7.45 -1.34 -11.16
N LYS A 296 -6.91 -1.06 -9.97
CA LYS A 296 -7.67 -1.08 -8.71
C LYS A 296 -7.41 0.15 -7.86
N LEU A 297 -8.46 0.90 -7.54
CA LEU A 297 -8.39 2.09 -6.71
C LEU A 297 -9.31 1.94 -5.50
N ASN A 298 -8.75 2.00 -4.30
CA ASN A 298 -9.52 2.02 -3.06
C ASN A 298 -9.46 3.39 -2.39
N LEU A 299 -10.60 4.08 -2.34
CA LEU A 299 -10.82 5.37 -1.68
C LEU A 299 -11.86 5.28 -0.56
N SER A 300 -12.16 4.07 -0.08
CA SER A 300 -13.15 3.87 0.97
C SER A 300 -12.79 4.54 2.30
N SER A 301 -13.80 4.89 3.09
CA SER A 301 -13.59 5.44 4.45
C SER A 301 -12.73 6.71 4.49
N ASN A 302 -12.93 7.66 3.57
CA ASN A 302 -12.17 8.90 3.47
C ASN A 302 -12.96 10.17 3.85
N GLY A 303 -14.29 10.08 3.87
CA GLY A 303 -15.17 11.23 4.05
C GLY A 303 -15.25 12.11 2.80
N ILE A 304 -15.13 11.51 1.60
CA ILE A 304 -15.24 12.24 0.34
C ILE A 304 -16.67 12.78 0.21
N GLU A 305 -16.82 14.08 0.05
CA GLU A 305 -18.09 14.78 -0.18
C GLU A 305 -18.27 15.17 -1.65
N PHE A 306 -17.17 15.52 -2.33
CA PHE A 306 -17.17 16.02 -3.69
C PHE A 306 -16.11 15.34 -4.56
N ILE A 307 -16.48 14.99 -5.79
CA ILE A 307 -15.58 14.44 -6.80
C ILE A 307 -15.72 15.34 -8.03
N ASP A 308 -14.63 16.00 -8.42
CA ASP A 308 -14.61 16.80 -9.65
C ASP A 308 -14.85 15.89 -10.88
N PRO A 309 -15.63 16.33 -11.89
CA PRO A 309 -15.88 15.54 -13.11
C PRO A 309 -14.62 15.05 -13.82
N ALA A 310 -13.51 15.80 -13.74
CA ALA A 310 -12.23 15.41 -14.34
C ALA A 310 -11.29 14.69 -13.35
N ALA A 311 -11.74 14.33 -12.14
CA ALA A 311 -10.88 13.74 -11.12
C ALA A 311 -10.29 12.39 -11.53
N PHE A 312 -11.10 11.53 -12.18
CA PHE A 312 -10.68 10.21 -12.65
C PHE A 312 -10.10 10.21 -14.07
N SER A 313 -9.88 11.39 -14.65
CA SER A 313 -9.29 11.46 -15.98
C SER A 313 -7.89 10.86 -16.01
N GLY A 314 -7.62 10.05 -17.03
CA GLY A 314 -6.40 9.27 -17.17
C GLY A 314 -6.50 7.82 -16.66
N LEU A 315 -7.51 7.45 -15.86
CA LEU A 315 -7.73 6.10 -15.33
C LEU A 315 -8.41 5.15 -16.33
N THR A 316 -7.89 5.11 -17.57
CA THR A 316 -8.52 4.40 -18.68
C THR A 316 -8.51 2.88 -18.53
N ASN A 317 -7.65 2.29 -17.70
CA ASN A 317 -7.60 0.84 -17.46
C ASN A 317 -8.22 0.41 -16.11
N LEU A 318 -8.91 1.31 -15.42
CA LEU A 318 -9.45 1.04 -14.09
C LEU A 318 -10.57 0.00 -14.17
N GLU A 319 -10.44 -1.08 -13.40
CA GLU A 319 -11.42 -2.18 -13.35
C GLU A 319 -12.24 -2.17 -12.07
N GLU A 320 -11.66 -1.71 -10.97
CA GLU A 320 -12.26 -1.74 -9.65
C GLU A 320 -12.07 -0.40 -8.94
N LEU A 321 -13.18 0.23 -8.57
CA LEU A 321 -13.23 1.47 -7.81
C LEU A 321 -14.04 1.27 -6.53
N ASP A 322 -13.39 1.48 -5.38
CA ASP A 322 -14.04 1.44 -4.08
C ASP A 322 -14.22 2.85 -3.51
N LEU A 323 -15.47 3.33 -3.48
CA LEU A 323 -15.89 4.61 -2.89
C LEU A 323 -16.80 4.40 -1.67
N SER A 324 -16.82 3.19 -1.10
CA SER A 324 -17.70 2.86 0.03
C SER A 324 -17.35 3.63 1.30
N ASN A 325 -18.34 3.84 2.17
CA ASN A 325 -18.18 4.53 3.45
C ASN A 325 -17.57 5.93 3.29
N ASN A 326 -18.13 6.74 2.39
CA ASN A 326 -17.80 8.15 2.19
C ASN A 326 -19.02 9.02 2.50
N SER A 327 -18.99 10.29 2.10
CA SER A 327 -20.06 11.28 2.35
C SER A 327 -20.70 11.76 1.05
N LEU A 328 -20.68 10.91 0.02
CA LEU A 328 -21.20 11.21 -1.31
C LEU A 328 -22.73 11.19 -1.29
N GLN A 329 -23.33 12.24 -1.85
CA GLN A 329 -24.79 12.36 -1.97
C GLN A 329 -25.29 12.07 -3.38
N ASN A 330 -24.48 12.35 -4.41
CA ASN A 330 -24.74 12.09 -5.82
C ASN A 330 -23.39 12.12 -6.56
N PHE A 331 -23.40 11.85 -7.87
CA PHE A 331 -22.28 12.16 -8.77
C PHE A 331 -22.72 13.25 -9.75
N ASP A 332 -21.84 14.23 -9.94
CA ASP A 332 -21.99 15.20 -11.02
C ASP A 332 -21.81 14.53 -12.38
N TYR A 333 -22.41 15.15 -13.40
CA TYR A 333 -22.25 14.71 -14.78
C TYR A 333 -20.76 14.67 -15.17
N GLY A 334 -20.34 13.58 -15.81
CA GLY A 334 -18.98 13.41 -16.33
C GLY A 334 -18.00 12.68 -15.40
N VAL A 335 -18.31 12.56 -14.10
CA VAL A 335 -17.41 11.92 -13.11
C VAL A 335 -16.95 10.52 -13.53
N LEU A 336 -17.83 9.72 -14.16
CA LEU A 336 -17.53 8.34 -14.57
C LEU A 336 -17.28 8.19 -16.08
N GLU A 337 -17.15 9.29 -16.83
CA GLU A 337 -17.12 9.27 -18.30
C GLU A 337 -15.88 8.56 -18.88
N ASP A 338 -14.72 8.71 -18.22
CA ASP A 338 -13.43 8.14 -18.67
C ASP A 338 -13.20 6.69 -18.21
N LEU A 339 -14.11 6.10 -17.43
CA LEU A 339 -13.94 4.78 -16.79
C LEU A 339 -14.45 3.61 -17.65
N TYR A 340 -13.96 3.50 -18.88
CA TYR A 340 -14.47 2.56 -19.90
C TYR A 340 -14.38 1.07 -19.54
N PHE A 341 -13.38 0.68 -18.74
CA PHE A 341 -13.12 -0.72 -18.39
C PHE A 341 -13.55 -1.07 -16.96
N LEU A 342 -14.29 -0.18 -16.30
CA LEU A 342 -14.78 -0.41 -14.95
C LEU A 342 -15.67 -1.66 -14.93
N LYS A 343 -15.42 -2.54 -13.97
CA LYS A 343 -16.16 -3.79 -13.76
C LYS A 343 -16.84 -3.82 -12.40
N ILE A 344 -16.25 -3.17 -11.40
CA ILE A 344 -16.72 -3.21 -10.02
C ILE A 344 -16.69 -1.80 -9.43
N LEU A 345 -17.82 -1.36 -8.89
CA LEU A 345 -18.00 -0.06 -8.26
C LEU A 345 -18.65 -0.22 -6.88
N TRP A 346 -17.90 0.00 -5.80
CA TRP A 346 -18.41 -0.12 -4.43
C TRP A 346 -18.93 1.24 -3.93
N LEU A 347 -20.24 1.33 -3.63
CA LEU A 347 -20.92 2.59 -3.27
C LEU A 347 -21.62 2.55 -1.91
N LYS A 348 -21.58 1.40 -1.23
CA LYS A 348 -22.23 1.19 0.07
C LYS A 348 -21.80 2.23 1.11
N GLU A 349 -22.71 2.52 2.04
CA GLU A 349 -22.44 3.41 3.18
C GLU A 349 -22.13 4.86 2.77
N ASN A 350 -22.77 5.34 1.71
CA ASN A 350 -22.83 6.75 1.35
C ASN A 350 -24.24 7.32 1.58
N PRO A 351 -24.38 8.58 1.99
CA PRO A 351 -25.67 9.23 2.24
C PRO A 351 -26.35 9.67 0.94
N TRP A 352 -26.63 8.73 0.03
CA TRP A 352 -27.24 9.04 -1.27
C TRP A 352 -28.53 9.86 -1.14
N ARG A 353 -28.57 10.99 -1.84
CA ARG A 353 -29.71 11.91 -1.87
C ARG A 353 -30.52 11.63 -3.12
N CYS A 354 -31.73 11.12 -2.92
CA CYS A 354 -32.68 10.82 -3.96
C CYS A 354 -33.47 12.07 -4.34
N ASP A 355 -32.81 12.90 -5.15
CA ASP A 355 -33.36 14.04 -5.85
C ASP A 355 -33.00 13.95 -7.35
N TYR A 356 -33.19 15.04 -8.10
CA TYR A 356 -32.87 15.09 -9.53
C TYR A 356 -31.40 14.71 -9.84
N ASN A 357 -30.43 15.00 -8.96
CA ASN A 357 -29.01 14.80 -9.24
C ASN A 357 -28.60 13.32 -9.22
N ILE A 358 -29.35 12.44 -8.55
CA ILE A 358 -29.01 11.00 -8.52
C ILE A 358 -29.26 10.30 -9.87
N HIS A 359 -30.02 10.93 -10.76
CA HIS A 359 -30.42 10.36 -12.04
C HIS A 359 -29.21 10.05 -12.93
N TYR A 360 -28.17 10.90 -12.94
CA TYR A 360 -26.94 10.64 -13.70
C TYR A 360 -26.32 9.29 -13.33
N LEU A 361 -26.07 9.07 -12.04
CA LEU A 361 -25.46 7.82 -11.55
C LEU A 361 -26.33 6.61 -11.89
N TYR A 362 -27.65 6.71 -11.70
CA TYR A 362 -28.57 5.64 -12.05
C TYR A 362 -28.54 5.31 -13.56
N TYR A 363 -28.65 6.31 -14.43
CA TYR A 363 -28.65 6.09 -15.87
C TYR A 363 -27.29 5.61 -16.40
N TRP A 364 -26.20 6.11 -15.84
CA TRP A 364 -24.86 5.64 -16.18
C TRP A 364 -24.75 4.14 -15.87
N LEU A 365 -25.20 3.70 -14.70
CA LEU A 365 -25.21 2.28 -14.32
C LEU A 365 -26.15 1.44 -15.19
N LYS A 366 -27.30 1.99 -15.63
CA LYS A 366 -28.22 1.31 -16.55
C LYS A 366 -27.58 1.07 -17.92
N HIS A 367 -26.82 2.02 -18.44
CA HIS A 367 -26.11 1.86 -19.73
C HIS A 367 -24.87 0.97 -19.62
N HIS A 368 -24.20 0.95 -18.47
CA HIS A 368 -23.01 0.14 -18.21
C HIS A 368 -23.34 -1.15 -17.47
N TYR A 369 -24.18 -2.01 -18.08
CA TYR A 369 -24.71 -3.24 -17.48
C TYR A 369 -23.64 -4.26 -17.01
N ASN A 370 -22.41 -4.15 -17.51
CA ASN A 370 -21.28 -5.00 -17.10
C ASN A 370 -20.62 -4.53 -15.78
N VAL A 371 -20.97 -3.34 -15.28
CA VAL A 371 -20.45 -2.81 -14.02
C VAL A 371 -21.26 -3.37 -12.86
N HIS A 372 -20.62 -4.18 -12.03
CA HIS A 372 -21.18 -4.65 -10.78
C HIS A 372 -21.07 -3.57 -9.71
N TYR A 373 -22.20 -3.18 -9.13
CA TYR A 373 -22.24 -2.18 -8.06
C TYR A 373 -23.03 -2.66 -6.84
N ASN A 374 -22.86 -1.98 -5.71
CA ASN A 374 -23.65 -2.23 -4.50
C ASN A 374 -23.98 -0.95 -3.74
N GLY A 375 -24.98 -1.01 -2.85
CA GLY A 375 -25.16 0.04 -1.83
C GLY A 375 -25.73 1.37 -2.34
N LEU A 376 -26.54 1.33 -3.38
CA LEU A 376 -27.24 2.47 -3.96
C LEU A 376 -28.66 2.61 -3.36
N GLU A 377 -28.71 2.92 -2.07
CA GLU A 377 -29.94 3.08 -1.27
C GLU A 377 -30.09 4.54 -0.83
N CYS A 378 -31.25 5.11 -1.08
CA CYS A 378 -31.63 6.46 -0.69
C CYS A 378 -31.50 6.65 0.83
N ARG A 379 -30.76 7.67 1.23
CA ARG A 379 -30.65 8.08 2.64
C ARG A 379 -31.40 9.36 2.95
N THR A 380 -31.53 10.23 1.96
CA THR A 380 -32.30 11.46 2.01
C THR A 380 -33.06 11.66 0.68
N PRO A 381 -34.15 12.43 0.66
CA PRO A 381 -34.89 12.95 1.81
C PRO A 381 -35.63 11.82 2.57
N GLU A 382 -36.27 12.12 3.72
CA GLU A 382 -36.80 11.10 4.64
C GLU A 382 -37.94 10.27 4.01
N GLU A 383 -38.65 10.83 3.04
CA GLU A 383 -39.73 10.16 2.29
C GLU A 383 -39.25 8.94 1.52
N TYR A 384 -38.03 9.00 0.97
CA TYR A 384 -37.43 7.93 0.16
C TYR A 384 -36.37 7.14 0.91
N LYS A 385 -36.18 7.42 2.20
CA LYS A 385 -35.14 6.74 2.98
C LYS A 385 -35.37 5.22 3.01
N GLY A 386 -34.31 4.48 2.71
CA GLY A 386 -34.34 3.02 2.60
C GLY A 386 -34.78 2.50 1.23
N TRP A 387 -35.20 3.37 0.32
CA TRP A 387 -35.55 2.95 -1.03
C TRP A 387 -34.28 2.69 -1.84
N LEU A 388 -34.33 1.68 -2.72
CA LEU A 388 -33.33 1.58 -3.76
C LEU A 388 -33.46 2.78 -4.69
N VAL A 389 -32.35 3.36 -5.13
CA VAL A 389 -32.37 4.52 -6.04
C VAL A 389 -33.15 4.20 -7.32
N GLY A 390 -33.03 2.98 -7.85
CA GLY A 390 -33.80 2.57 -9.03
C GLY A 390 -35.32 2.64 -8.82
N LYS A 391 -35.81 2.29 -7.62
CA LYS A 391 -37.23 2.43 -7.27
C LYS A 391 -37.64 3.89 -7.26
N TYR A 392 -36.84 4.77 -6.64
CA TYR A 392 -37.08 6.21 -6.61
C TYR A 392 -37.16 6.80 -8.03
N VAL A 393 -36.20 6.46 -8.89
CA VAL A 393 -36.16 6.99 -10.26
C VAL A 393 -37.39 6.55 -11.06
N ARG A 394 -37.87 5.31 -10.93
CA ARG A 394 -39.11 4.87 -11.59
C ARG A 394 -40.33 5.68 -11.11
N SER A 395 -40.51 5.79 -9.79
CA SER A 395 -41.65 6.54 -9.23
C SER A 395 -41.63 8.03 -9.59
N TYR A 396 -40.44 8.62 -9.74
CA TYR A 396 -40.32 10.03 -10.13
C TYR A 396 -40.96 10.34 -11.49
N TYR A 397 -40.91 9.40 -12.44
CA TYR A 397 -41.56 9.55 -13.75
C TYR A 397 -43.02 9.10 -13.78
N GLU A 398 -43.46 8.25 -12.84
CA GLU A 398 -44.87 7.89 -12.67
C GLU A 398 -45.71 9.07 -12.15
N GLU A 399 -45.12 9.93 -11.32
CA GLU A 399 -45.75 11.14 -10.79
C GLU A 399 -45.79 12.30 -11.80
N CYS A 400 -45.09 12.18 -12.93
CA CYS A 400 -45.20 13.15 -14.02
C CYS A 400 -46.53 12.94 -14.76
N PRO A 401 -47.46 13.91 -14.77
CA PRO A 401 -48.65 13.80 -15.59
C PRO A 401 -48.18 13.57 -17.02
N LYS A 402 -48.58 12.46 -17.64
CA LYS A 402 -48.46 12.27 -19.09
C LYS A 402 -49.29 13.37 -19.74
N ASP A 403 -48.72 14.55 -19.91
CA ASP A 403 -49.30 15.62 -20.71
C ASP A 403 -49.43 15.07 -22.12
N LYS A 404 -50.66 14.65 -22.44
CA LYS A 404 -51.33 14.62 -23.74
C LYS A 404 -50.43 14.87 -24.96
N LEU A 405 -49.43 14.04 -25.18
CA LEU A 405 -48.76 13.93 -26.46
C LEU A 405 -49.44 12.80 -27.24
N PRO A 406 -49.75 13.00 -28.54
CA PRO A 406 -50.45 11.99 -29.33
C PRO A 406 -49.66 10.69 -29.30
N SER A 407 -50.37 9.59 -29.03
CA SER A 407 -49.84 8.23 -29.00
C SER A 407 -49.02 7.95 -30.26
N TYR A 408 -47.70 7.83 -30.11
CA TYR A 408 -46.89 7.04 -31.03
C TYR A 408 -46.96 5.57 -30.60
N PRO A 409 -46.93 4.60 -31.54
CA PRO A 409 -47.08 3.19 -31.19
C PRO A 409 -45.93 2.74 -30.31
N ASP A 410 -46.31 2.19 -29.16
CA ASP A 410 -45.47 1.58 -28.15
C ASP A 410 -44.69 0.37 -28.69
N PRO A 411 -43.35 0.35 -28.66
CA PRO A 411 -42.59 -0.87 -28.70
C PRO A 411 -42.33 -1.35 -27.27
N THR A 412 -43.15 -2.33 -26.87
CA THR A 412 -42.90 -3.36 -25.86
C THR A 412 -42.84 -2.92 -24.39
N ASP A 413 -43.70 -3.55 -23.58
CA ASP A 413 -43.75 -3.55 -22.10
C ASP A 413 -42.36 -3.55 -21.43
N GLN A 414 -41.79 -2.36 -21.20
CA GLN A 414 -40.52 -2.18 -20.48
C GLN A 414 -40.65 -2.42 -18.97
N ASP A 415 -41.86 -2.33 -18.42
CA ASP A 415 -42.10 -2.47 -16.98
C ASP A 415 -41.91 -3.93 -16.50
N ALA A 416 -42.18 -4.92 -17.36
CA ALA A 416 -41.96 -6.34 -17.05
C ALA A 416 -40.47 -6.75 -17.13
N GLU A 417 -39.68 -6.08 -17.98
CA GLU A 417 -38.23 -6.31 -18.09
C GLU A 417 -37.46 -5.73 -16.90
N ASP A 418 -37.91 -4.58 -16.37
CA ASP A 418 -37.28 -3.89 -15.24
C ASP A 418 -37.41 -4.70 -13.91
N ASP A 419 -38.57 -5.32 -13.65
CA ASP A 419 -38.79 -6.21 -12.49
C ASP A 419 -38.03 -7.55 -12.62
N ALA A 420 -37.94 -8.08 -13.84
CA ALA A 420 -37.13 -9.26 -14.13
C ALA A 420 -35.62 -8.97 -13.93
N TRP A 421 -35.17 -7.78 -14.32
CA TRP A 421 -33.78 -7.34 -14.18
C TRP A 421 -33.33 -7.23 -12.71
N GLU A 422 -34.15 -6.65 -11.84
CA GLU A 422 -33.84 -6.55 -10.40
C GLU A 422 -33.80 -7.92 -9.71
N LYS A 423 -34.68 -8.83 -10.13
CA LYS A 423 -34.73 -10.19 -9.60
C LYS A 423 -33.51 -11.01 -10.06
N ILE A 424 -33.13 -10.93 -11.33
CA ILE A 424 -31.91 -11.55 -11.88
C ILE A 424 -30.66 -11.01 -11.18
N HIS A 425 -30.57 -9.70 -10.93
CA HIS A 425 -29.45 -9.11 -10.19
C HIS A 425 -29.39 -9.57 -8.73
N ARG A 426 -30.53 -9.62 -8.04
CA ARG A 426 -30.63 -10.16 -6.67
C ARG A 426 -30.18 -11.62 -6.61
N ASP A 427 -30.64 -12.43 -7.55
CA ASP A 427 -30.32 -13.86 -7.60
C ASP A 427 -28.86 -14.12 -8.02
N HIS A 428 -28.28 -13.30 -8.90
CA HIS A 428 -26.85 -13.36 -9.23
C HIS A 428 -25.96 -12.92 -8.05
N MET A 429 -26.36 -11.89 -7.30
CA MET A 429 -25.67 -11.45 -6.08
C MET A 429 -25.75 -12.51 -4.97
N ALA A 430 -26.93 -13.13 -4.77
CA ALA A 430 -27.13 -14.18 -3.76
C ALA A 430 -26.40 -15.48 -4.11
N LYS A 431 -26.43 -15.93 -5.38
CA LYS A 431 -25.68 -17.12 -5.83
C LYS A 431 -24.16 -16.91 -5.74
N LYS A 432 -23.64 -15.71 -5.98
CA LYS A 432 -22.20 -15.41 -5.88
C LYS A 432 -21.69 -15.22 -4.45
N GLN A 433 -22.54 -14.87 -3.48
CA GLN A 433 -22.18 -14.96 -2.05
C GLN A 433 -22.00 -16.41 -1.55
N SER A 434 -22.55 -17.39 -2.28
CA SER A 434 -22.37 -18.82 -1.98
C SER A 434 -21.14 -19.46 -2.64
N VAL A 435 -20.38 -18.69 -3.43
CA VAL A 435 -19.10 -19.16 -3.98
C VAL A 435 -18.07 -19.15 -2.85
N ARG A 436 -17.96 -20.30 -2.17
CA ARG A 436 -16.69 -20.68 -1.54
C ARG A 436 -15.66 -20.72 -2.65
N ILE A 437 -14.80 -19.71 -2.69
CA ILE A 437 -13.56 -19.75 -3.46
C ILE A 437 -12.77 -20.91 -2.88
N THR A 438 -12.90 -22.08 -3.52
CA THR A 438 -12.00 -23.19 -3.28
C THR A 438 -10.73 -22.82 -4.02
N ILE A 439 -9.76 -22.29 -3.29
CA ILE A 439 -8.40 -22.17 -3.78
C ILE A 439 -7.91 -23.62 -3.94
N VAL A 440 -7.96 -24.12 -5.16
CA VAL A 440 -7.31 -25.40 -5.50
C VAL A 440 -5.81 -25.13 -5.40
N GLY A 441 -5.18 -25.80 -4.44
CA GLY A 441 -3.77 -25.66 -4.10
C GLY A 441 -2.81 -26.20 -5.14
#